data_AF-A0A1A2YBE8-F1
#
_entry.id   AF-A0A1A2YBE8-F1
#
_cell.length_a   1.000
_cell.length_b   1.000
_cell.length_c   1.000
_cell.angle_alpha   90.00
_cell.angle_beta   90.00
_cell.angle_gamma   90.00
#
_symmetry.space_group_name_H-M   'P 1'
#
loop_
_entity.id
_entity.type
_entity.pdbx_description
1 polymer ?
#
loop_
_entity_poly.entity_id
_entity_poly.type
_entity_poly.pdbx_seq_one_letter_code
_entity_poly.pdbx_strand_id
1 'polypeptide(L)'
;MTTEPAKTFSRTFRGYDTAAVDAYIKVLLAKQKFLIDEVQNLRAQRNESGDEAVALRIEVACLKDEVAILSDTSPSPYAMQHRMAKLLRRALDEISQMQGESRAEVEALIAEAEAETEAAHREHRELLADIAEQRKALETECAATRKEFDAELARMRAEAQSSIDEAWQEAQHERDQLLADAKQRARYSDEQARRALGEANQRRIMILEELMGVARDLQRVPAILETAYQERNNPPEESVVVQLDQKSQAPGPAVAS
;
A
#
# COMPACT_ATOMS: atom_id res chain seq x y z
N MET A 1 -8.48 93.43 -14.70
CA MET A 1 -7.22 93.62 -15.45
C MET A 1 -6.11 93.92 -14.45
N THR A 2 -5.52 92.88 -13.87
CA THR A 2 -4.33 92.99 -13.03
C THR A 2 -3.14 93.11 -13.97
N THR A 3 -2.61 94.31 -14.16
CA THR A 3 -1.41 94.51 -14.99
C THR A 3 -0.20 94.05 -14.19
N GLU A 4 0.48 93.00 -14.67
CA GLU A 4 1.74 92.54 -14.08
C GLU A 4 2.79 93.67 -14.13
N PRO A 5 3.53 93.95 -13.04
CA PRO A 5 4.53 95.00 -13.01
C PRO A 5 5.69 94.70 -13.98
N ALA A 6 6.22 95.73 -14.63
CA ALA A 6 7.28 95.60 -15.64
C ALA A 6 8.56 95.00 -15.03
N LYS A 7 9.08 93.92 -15.64
CA LYS A 7 10.29 93.24 -15.17
C LYS A 7 11.56 94.02 -15.55
N THR A 8 12.44 94.26 -14.58
CA THR A 8 13.73 94.92 -14.78
C THR A 8 14.86 93.90 -14.90
N PHE A 9 15.78 94.11 -15.85
CA PHE A 9 16.95 93.24 -16.08
C PHE A 9 18.23 93.93 -15.59
N SER A 10 19.20 93.17 -15.09
CA SER A 10 20.52 93.68 -14.69
C SER A 10 21.36 94.10 -15.91
N ARG A 11 22.14 95.18 -15.78
CA ARG A 11 22.97 95.76 -16.84
C ARG A 11 24.43 95.30 -16.70
N THR A 12 24.99 94.71 -17.74
CA THR A 12 26.41 94.32 -17.88
C THR A 12 27.17 95.31 -18.77
N PHE A 13 28.50 95.19 -18.85
CA PHE A 13 29.41 96.12 -19.54
C PHE A 13 29.08 96.36 -21.03
N ARG A 14 28.29 95.49 -21.67
CA ARG A 14 27.86 95.62 -23.08
C ARG A 14 26.33 95.63 -23.29
N GLY A 15 25.51 95.79 -22.25
CA GLY A 15 24.05 95.82 -22.40
C GLY A 15 23.29 95.22 -21.22
N TYR A 16 22.11 94.68 -21.45
CA TYR A 16 21.43 93.82 -20.47
C TYR A 16 22.02 92.41 -20.49
N ASP A 17 21.89 91.66 -19.40
CA ASP A 17 22.20 90.23 -19.40
C ASP A 17 21.32 89.50 -20.42
N THR A 18 21.92 89.07 -21.53
CA THR A 18 21.23 88.42 -22.65
C THR A 18 20.57 87.12 -22.21
N ALA A 19 21.18 86.37 -21.29
CA ALA A 19 20.62 85.12 -20.79
C ALA A 19 19.33 85.35 -19.98
N ALA A 20 19.30 86.41 -19.15
CA ALA A 20 18.12 86.78 -18.37
C ALA A 20 16.97 87.29 -19.24
N VAL A 21 17.28 88.06 -20.30
CA VAL A 21 16.29 88.55 -21.27
C VAL A 21 15.71 87.40 -22.09
N ASP A 22 16.56 86.51 -22.62
CA ASP A 22 16.12 85.34 -23.40
C ASP A 22 15.26 84.38 -22.55
N ALA A 23 15.64 84.17 -21.28
CA ALA A 23 14.83 83.39 -20.36
C ALA A 23 13.43 84.02 -20.15
N TYR A 24 13.34 85.34 -20.04
CA TYR A 24 12.06 86.03 -19.90
C TYR A 24 11.24 86.01 -21.19
N ILE A 25 11.86 86.17 -22.36
CA ILE A 25 11.18 86.03 -23.65
C ILE A 25 10.59 84.62 -23.78
N LYS A 26 11.33 83.58 -23.38
CA LYS A 26 10.81 82.21 -23.35
C LYS A 26 9.60 82.06 -22.44
N VAL A 27 9.62 82.67 -21.25
CA VAL A 27 8.48 82.67 -20.32
C VAL A 27 7.27 83.41 -20.91
N LEU A 28 7.47 84.56 -21.56
CA LEU A 28 6.40 85.31 -22.21
C LEU A 28 5.80 84.54 -23.39
N LEU A 29 6.63 83.89 -24.21
CA LEU A 29 6.17 83.05 -25.31
C LEU A 29 5.40 81.83 -24.80
N ALA A 30 5.83 81.21 -23.69
CA ALA A 30 5.10 80.13 -23.04
C ALA A 30 3.73 80.61 -22.51
N LYS A 31 3.70 81.79 -21.86
CA LYS A 31 2.46 82.40 -21.38
C LYS A 31 1.52 82.78 -22.53
N GLN A 32 2.05 83.31 -23.63
CA GLN A 32 1.26 83.63 -24.82
C GLN A 32 0.66 82.37 -25.43
N LYS A 33 1.45 81.30 -25.57
CA LYS A 33 0.94 80.00 -26.05
C LYS A 33 -0.16 79.46 -25.14
N PHE A 34 0.08 79.44 -23.83
CA PHE A 34 -0.92 79.01 -22.85
C PHE A 34 -2.24 79.77 -22.97
N LEU A 35 -2.19 81.11 -23.09
CA LEU A 35 -3.39 81.92 -23.25
C LEU A 35 -4.11 81.66 -24.58
N ILE A 36 -3.36 81.41 -25.67
CA ILE A 36 -3.95 81.05 -26.96
C ILE A 36 -4.66 79.70 -26.84
N ASP A 37 -4.03 78.71 -26.23
CA ASP A 37 -4.59 77.37 -26.02
C ASP A 37 -5.84 77.44 -25.13
N GLU A 38 -5.80 78.23 -24.05
CA GLU A 38 -6.93 78.45 -23.16
C GLU A 38 -8.11 79.13 -23.88
N VAL A 39 -7.85 80.16 -24.71
CA VAL A 39 -8.89 80.80 -25.52
C VAL A 39 -9.47 79.83 -26.55
N GLN A 40 -8.65 78.94 -27.14
CA GLN A 40 -9.13 77.91 -28.07
C GLN A 40 -10.01 76.88 -27.35
N ASN A 41 -9.61 76.42 -26.16
CA ASN A 41 -10.40 75.51 -25.33
C ASN A 41 -11.74 76.13 -24.92
N LEU A 42 -11.74 77.37 -24.44
CA LEU A 42 -12.97 78.08 -24.08
C LEU A 42 -13.90 78.28 -25.28
N ARG A 43 -13.34 78.49 -26.48
CA ARG A 43 -14.13 78.57 -27.72
C ARG A 43 -14.75 77.23 -28.09
N ALA A 44 -14.00 76.13 -27.96
CA ALA A 44 -14.52 74.78 -28.20
C ALA A 44 -15.67 74.47 -27.24
N GLN A 45 -15.47 74.68 -25.94
CA GLN A 45 -16.50 74.46 -24.92
C GLN A 45 -17.74 75.33 -25.13
N ARG A 46 -17.56 76.60 -25.55
CA ARG A 46 -18.68 77.48 -25.91
C ARG A 46 -19.47 76.96 -27.11
N ASN A 47 -18.79 76.38 -28.10
CA ASN A 47 -19.47 75.82 -29.27
C ASN A 47 -20.24 74.54 -28.90
N GLU A 48 -19.63 73.62 -28.14
CA GLU A 48 -20.28 72.39 -27.65
C GLU A 48 -21.55 72.70 -26.85
N SER A 49 -21.46 73.61 -25.87
CA SER A 49 -22.63 74.05 -25.10
C SER A 49 -23.68 74.78 -25.96
N GLY A 50 -23.25 75.44 -27.04
CA GLY A 50 -24.14 76.03 -28.04
C GLY A 50 -24.92 74.98 -28.82
N ASP A 51 -24.24 73.91 -29.25
CA ASP A 51 -24.83 72.79 -29.99
C ASP A 51 -25.81 71.99 -29.11
N GLU A 52 -25.43 71.71 -27.85
CA GLU A 52 -26.33 71.11 -26.86
C GLU A 52 -27.59 71.95 -26.64
N ALA A 53 -27.43 73.28 -26.50
CA ALA A 53 -28.58 74.17 -26.33
C ALA A 53 -29.50 74.20 -27.56
N VAL A 54 -28.96 74.06 -28.77
CA VAL A 54 -29.77 73.94 -29.99
C VAL A 54 -30.50 72.59 -30.01
N ALA A 55 -29.82 71.49 -29.70
CA ALA A 55 -30.42 70.15 -29.65
C ALA A 55 -31.59 70.10 -28.64
N LEU A 56 -31.38 70.62 -27.42
CA LEU A 56 -32.42 70.69 -26.40
C LEU A 56 -33.60 71.57 -26.84
N ARG A 57 -33.37 72.68 -27.56
CA ARG A 57 -34.47 73.50 -28.10
C ARG A 57 -35.29 72.72 -29.12
N ILE A 58 -34.66 71.92 -29.97
CA ILE A 58 -35.35 71.07 -30.95
C ILE A 58 -36.21 70.03 -30.20
N GLU A 59 -35.63 69.33 -29.23
CA GLU A 59 -36.35 68.34 -28.42
C GLU A 59 -37.56 68.96 -27.69
N VAL A 60 -37.36 70.10 -27.04
CA VAL A 60 -38.45 70.84 -26.37
C VAL A 60 -39.53 71.27 -27.37
N ALA A 61 -39.17 71.67 -28.59
CA ALA A 61 -40.15 72.00 -29.62
C ALA A 61 -40.96 70.76 -30.04
N CYS A 62 -40.29 69.63 -30.28
CA CYS A 62 -40.94 68.36 -30.62
C CYS A 62 -41.89 67.90 -29.49
N LEU A 63 -41.45 67.93 -28.24
CA LEU A 63 -42.27 67.59 -27.08
C LEU A 63 -43.46 68.55 -26.93
N LYS A 64 -43.29 69.84 -27.20
CA LYS A 64 -44.40 70.82 -27.18
C LYS A 64 -45.43 70.52 -28.26
N ASP A 65 -45.00 70.20 -29.47
CA ASP A 65 -45.92 69.81 -30.55
C ASP A 65 -46.67 68.53 -30.20
N GLU A 66 -45.99 67.55 -29.59
CA GLU A 66 -46.61 66.32 -29.12
C GLU A 66 -47.64 66.59 -28.01
N VAL A 67 -47.29 67.39 -27.00
CA VAL A 67 -48.22 67.81 -25.94
C VAL A 67 -49.40 68.60 -26.52
N ALA A 68 -49.17 69.49 -27.48
CA ALA A 68 -50.24 70.24 -28.15
C ALA A 68 -51.22 69.28 -28.85
N ILE A 69 -50.72 68.27 -29.58
CA ILE A 69 -51.56 67.28 -30.26
C ILE A 69 -52.31 66.37 -29.26
N LEU A 70 -51.63 65.94 -28.19
CA LEU A 70 -52.24 65.14 -27.12
C LEU A 70 -53.27 65.94 -26.29
N SER A 71 -53.10 67.26 -26.18
CA SER A 71 -53.98 68.17 -25.45
C SER A 71 -55.08 68.82 -26.32
N ASP A 72 -55.08 68.63 -27.64
CA ASP A 72 -56.11 69.10 -28.57
C ASP A 72 -57.52 68.50 -28.31
N THR A 73 -58.21 68.94 -27.27
CA THR A 73 -59.54 68.45 -26.82
C THR A 73 -60.69 68.81 -27.75
N SER A 74 -60.43 68.89 -29.06
CA SER A 74 -61.48 69.09 -30.06
C SER A 74 -62.48 67.93 -29.99
N PRO A 75 -63.78 68.20 -29.81
CA PRO A 75 -64.83 67.17 -29.80
C PRO A 75 -65.13 66.63 -31.20
N SER A 76 -64.33 66.97 -32.21
CA SER A 76 -64.48 66.48 -33.57
C SER A 76 -64.19 64.97 -33.64
N PRO A 77 -65.07 64.15 -34.26
CA PRO A 77 -64.87 62.71 -34.41
C PRO A 77 -63.51 62.32 -35.00
N TYR A 78 -62.98 63.12 -35.94
CA TYR A 78 -61.69 62.87 -36.57
C TYR A 78 -60.51 63.02 -35.59
N ALA A 79 -60.55 64.04 -34.72
CA ALA A 79 -59.52 64.24 -33.71
C ALA A 79 -59.49 63.10 -32.69
N MET A 80 -60.67 62.59 -32.30
CA MET A 80 -60.78 61.39 -31.45
C MET A 80 -60.23 60.13 -32.13
N GLN A 81 -60.58 59.90 -33.41
CA GLN A 81 -60.07 58.75 -34.17
C GLN A 81 -58.54 58.77 -34.28
N HIS A 82 -57.95 59.93 -34.57
CA HIS A 82 -56.49 60.10 -34.65
C HIS A 82 -55.81 59.83 -33.31
N ARG A 83 -56.38 60.31 -32.20
CA ARG A 83 -55.90 60.03 -30.83
C ARG A 83 -55.96 58.55 -30.51
N MET A 84 -57.10 57.91 -30.79
CA MET A 84 -57.25 56.47 -30.58
C MET A 84 -56.23 55.68 -31.41
N ALA A 85 -56.02 56.04 -32.68
CA ALA A 85 -55.04 55.38 -33.53
C ALA A 85 -53.61 55.51 -32.98
N LYS A 86 -53.23 56.69 -32.47
CA LYS A 86 -51.92 56.91 -31.82
C LYS A 86 -51.76 56.13 -30.53
N LEU A 87 -52.78 56.11 -29.66
CA LEU A 87 -52.75 55.33 -28.42
C LEU A 87 -52.65 53.83 -28.70
N LEU A 88 -53.39 53.32 -29.69
CA LEU A 88 -53.29 51.92 -30.12
C LEU A 88 -51.90 51.61 -30.68
N ARG A 89 -51.32 52.51 -31.48
CA ARG A 89 -49.95 52.34 -31.99
C ARG A 89 -48.94 52.28 -30.85
N ARG A 90 -49.01 53.20 -29.88
CA ARG A 90 -48.14 53.18 -28.70
C ARG A 90 -48.29 51.91 -27.88
N ALA A 91 -49.53 51.44 -27.64
CA ALA A 91 -49.75 50.19 -26.94
C ALA A 91 -49.17 48.99 -27.69
N LEU A 92 -49.27 48.96 -29.02
CA LEU A 92 -48.64 47.92 -29.84
C LEU A 92 -47.11 47.98 -29.78
N ASP A 93 -46.54 49.18 -29.84
CA ASP A 93 -45.09 49.38 -29.73
C ASP A 93 -44.58 48.93 -28.34
N GLU A 94 -45.27 49.31 -27.25
CA GLU A 94 -44.96 48.88 -25.88
C GLU A 94 -45.10 47.35 -25.72
N ILE A 95 -46.13 46.72 -26.28
CA ILE A 95 -46.27 45.25 -26.27
C ILE A 95 -45.12 44.60 -27.03
N SER A 96 -44.72 45.16 -28.18
CA SER A 96 -43.61 44.60 -28.97
C SER A 96 -42.27 44.68 -28.22
N GLN A 97 -42.05 45.79 -27.50
CA GLN A 97 -40.87 45.97 -26.65
C GLN A 97 -40.87 44.97 -25.49
N MET A 98 -41.99 44.87 -24.74
CA MET A 98 -42.10 43.92 -23.63
C MET A 98 -41.94 42.47 -24.10
N GLN A 99 -42.46 42.12 -25.29
CA GLN A 99 -42.26 40.80 -25.87
C GLN A 99 -40.79 40.54 -26.24
N GLY A 100 -40.09 41.55 -26.74
CA GLY A 100 -38.65 41.46 -27.02
C GLY A 100 -37.84 41.25 -25.75
N GLU A 101 -38.10 42.06 -24.72
CA GLU A 101 -37.44 41.97 -23.41
C GLU A 101 -37.71 40.60 -22.75
N SER A 102 -38.97 40.17 -22.70
CA SER A 102 -39.33 38.86 -22.15
C SER A 102 -38.67 37.69 -22.89
N ARG A 103 -38.54 37.76 -24.22
CA ARG A 103 -37.80 36.74 -24.98
C ARG A 103 -36.32 36.73 -24.64
N ALA A 104 -35.70 37.91 -24.56
CA ALA A 104 -34.29 38.03 -24.19
C ALA A 104 -34.02 37.50 -22.77
N GLU A 105 -34.92 37.76 -21.83
CA GLU A 105 -34.85 37.21 -20.47
C GLU A 105 -34.95 35.68 -20.47
N VAL A 106 -35.90 35.12 -21.22
CA VAL A 106 -36.05 33.65 -21.33
C VAL A 106 -34.82 33.02 -21.99
N GLU A 107 -34.29 33.62 -23.05
CA GLU A 107 -33.07 33.14 -23.71
C GLU A 107 -31.86 33.21 -22.76
N ALA A 108 -31.75 34.25 -21.94
CA ALA A 108 -30.70 34.37 -20.93
C ALA A 108 -30.81 33.27 -19.86
N LEU A 109 -32.02 33.00 -19.36
CA LEU A 109 -32.26 31.92 -18.39
C LEU A 109 -31.97 30.53 -18.96
N ILE A 110 -32.30 30.29 -20.23
CA ILE A 110 -31.97 29.04 -20.92
C ILE A 110 -30.45 28.91 -21.03
N ALA A 111 -29.75 29.96 -21.46
CA ALA A 111 -28.29 29.94 -21.59
C ALA A 111 -27.59 29.73 -20.24
N GLU A 112 -28.09 30.33 -19.16
CA GLU A 112 -27.59 30.12 -17.80
C GLU A 112 -27.81 28.67 -17.35
N ALA A 113 -29.02 28.13 -17.51
CA ALA A 113 -29.31 26.74 -17.18
C ALA A 113 -28.46 25.75 -18.00
N GLU A 114 -28.26 25.99 -19.29
CA GLU A 114 -27.38 25.17 -20.12
C GLU A 114 -25.94 25.22 -19.62
N ALA A 115 -25.41 26.41 -19.32
CA ALA A 115 -24.05 26.57 -18.78
C ALA A 115 -23.85 25.84 -17.44
N GLU A 116 -24.84 25.90 -16.54
CA GLU A 116 -24.83 25.17 -15.27
C GLU A 116 -24.84 23.66 -15.49
N THR A 117 -25.70 23.14 -16.38
CA THR A 117 -25.74 21.70 -16.68
C THR A 117 -24.43 21.22 -17.29
N GLU A 118 -23.81 22.01 -18.19
CA GLU A 118 -22.51 21.69 -18.75
C GLU A 118 -21.41 21.68 -17.69
N ALA A 119 -21.39 22.65 -16.77
CA ALA A 119 -20.46 22.69 -15.65
C ALA A 119 -20.61 21.45 -14.76
N ALA A 120 -21.85 21.12 -14.36
CA ALA A 120 -22.14 19.92 -13.59
C ALA A 120 -21.72 18.63 -14.32
N HIS A 121 -21.90 18.57 -15.64
CA HIS A 121 -21.44 17.44 -16.45
C HIS A 121 -19.91 17.35 -16.55
N ARG A 122 -19.19 18.47 -16.51
CA ARG A 122 -17.71 18.48 -16.48
C ARG A 122 -17.23 17.97 -15.12
N GLU A 123 -17.75 18.53 -14.02
CA GLU A 123 -17.43 18.10 -12.66
C GLU A 123 -17.72 16.61 -12.44
N HIS A 124 -18.88 16.13 -12.91
CA HIS A 124 -19.21 14.71 -12.78
C HIS A 124 -18.22 13.80 -13.55
N ARG A 125 -17.78 14.22 -14.74
CA ARG A 125 -16.78 13.48 -15.52
C ARG A 125 -15.42 13.46 -14.84
N GLU A 126 -15.01 14.57 -14.23
CA GLU A 126 -13.78 14.66 -13.44
C GLU A 126 -13.84 13.72 -12.23
N LEU A 127 -14.93 13.76 -11.45
CA LEU A 127 -15.12 12.85 -10.32
C LEU A 127 -15.10 11.37 -10.73
N LEU A 128 -15.71 11.02 -11.87
CA LEU A 128 -15.65 9.65 -12.39
C LEU A 128 -14.24 9.25 -12.82
N ALA A 129 -13.45 10.18 -13.39
CA ALA A 129 -12.06 9.94 -13.72
C ALA A 129 -11.23 9.71 -12.45
N ASP A 130 -11.38 10.55 -11.44
CA ASP A 130 -10.69 10.42 -10.15
C ASP A 130 -11.00 9.09 -9.46
N ILE A 131 -12.28 8.70 -9.42
CA ILE A 131 -12.69 7.41 -8.85
C ILE A 131 -12.09 6.25 -9.66
N ALA A 132 -12.02 6.36 -10.99
CA ALA A 132 -11.41 5.34 -11.83
C ALA A 132 -9.90 5.22 -11.60
N GLU A 133 -9.20 6.34 -11.37
CA GLU A 133 -7.78 6.35 -11.00
C GLU A 133 -7.54 5.75 -9.62
N GLN A 134 -8.32 6.14 -8.62
CA GLN A 134 -8.26 5.57 -7.27
C GLN A 134 -8.51 4.07 -7.28
N ARG A 135 -9.51 3.61 -8.04
CA ARG A 135 -9.80 2.18 -8.18
C ARG A 135 -8.62 1.43 -8.80
N LYS A 136 -8.00 1.96 -9.86
CA LYS A 136 -6.81 1.35 -10.48
C LYS A 136 -5.65 1.28 -9.50
N ALA A 137 -5.38 2.36 -8.76
CA ALA A 137 -4.34 2.38 -7.74
C ALA A 137 -4.58 1.29 -6.68
N LEU A 138 -5.79 1.21 -6.13
CA LEU A 138 -6.17 0.17 -5.16
C LEU A 138 -6.07 -1.25 -5.74
N GLU A 139 -6.49 -1.46 -7.00
CA GLU A 139 -6.34 -2.75 -7.68
C GLU A 139 -4.86 -3.15 -7.82
N THR A 140 -3.97 -2.20 -8.11
CA THR A 140 -2.52 -2.47 -8.17
C THR A 140 -1.92 -2.79 -6.80
N GLU A 141 -2.32 -2.07 -5.74
CA GLU A 141 -1.90 -2.34 -4.36
C GLU A 141 -2.40 -3.70 -3.87
N CYS A 142 -3.67 -4.03 -4.16
CA CYS A 142 -4.24 -5.34 -3.84
C CYS A 142 -3.50 -6.47 -4.58
N ALA A 143 -3.14 -6.25 -5.85
CA ALA A 143 -2.39 -7.23 -6.62
C ALA A 143 -0.95 -7.41 -6.08
N ALA A 144 -0.30 -6.32 -5.65
CA ALA A 144 1.03 -6.37 -5.05
C ALA A 144 1.02 -7.11 -3.71
N THR A 145 0.14 -6.72 -2.80
CA THR A 145 0.01 -7.37 -1.47
C THR A 145 -0.38 -8.84 -1.59
N ARG A 146 -1.25 -9.22 -2.53
CA ARG A 146 -1.53 -10.64 -2.81
C ARG A 146 -0.29 -11.42 -3.23
N LYS A 147 0.53 -10.85 -4.12
CA LYS A 147 1.80 -11.49 -4.55
C LYS A 147 2.78 -11.64 -3.38
N GLU A 148 2.86 -10.65 -2.49
CA GLU A 148 3.68 -10.71 -1.28
C GLU A 148 3.21 -11.86 -0.37
N PHE A 149 1.91 -11.93 -0.07
CA PHE A 149 1.35 -13.02 0.74
C PHE A 149 1.54 -14.39 0.08
N ASP A 150 1.34 -14.52 -1.24
CA ASP A 150 1.57 -15.77 -1.95
C ASP A 150 3.04 -16.20 -1.87
N ALA A 151 3.98 -15.24 -1.95
CA ALA A 151 5.40 -15.51 -1.79
C ALA A 151 5.76 -15.94 -0.36
N GLU A 152 5.20 -15.29 0.66
CA GLU A 152 5.39 -15.67 2.06
C GLU A 152 4.79 -17.07 2.36
N LEU A 153 3.61 -17.37 1.85
CA LEU A 153 3.00 -18.70 1.96
C LEU A 153 3.84 -19.77 1.26
N ALA A 154 4.37 -19.48 0.08
CA ALA A 154 5.26 -20.39 -0.63
C ALA A 154 6.56 -20.62 0.17
N ARG A 155 7.12 -19.56 0.76
CA ARG A 155 8.30 -19.65 1.62
C ARG A 155 8.04 -20.50 2.86
N MET A 156 6.97 -20.24 3.61
CA MET A 156 6.62 -21.03 4.80
C MET A 156 6.37 -22.50 4.46
N ARG A 157 5.74 -22.78 3.31
CA ARG A 157 5.56 -24.16 2.83
C ARG A 157 6.89 -24.83 2.50
N ALA A 158 7.81 -24.11 1.87
CA ALA A 158 9.15 -24.64 1.56
C ALA A 158 9.97 -24.91 2.84
N GLU A 159 9.94 -23.99 3.81
CA GLU A 159 10.58 -24.15 5.12
C GLU A 159 9.97 -25.35 5.89
N ALA A 160 8.64 -25.48 5.90
CA ALA A 160 7.98 -26.63 6.51
C ALA A 160 8.35 -27.94 5.81
N GLN A 161 8.42 -27.97 4.48
CA GLN A 161 8.83 -29.17 3.75
C GLN A 161 10.29 -29.54 4.05
N SER A 162 11.21 -28.56 4.08
CA SER A 162 12.62 -28.78 4.43
C SER A 162 12.75 -29.41 5.81
N SER A 163 12.04 -28.86 6.82
CA SER A 163 12.09 -29.40 8.18
C SER A 163 11.48 -30.80 8.31
N ILE A 164 10.43 -31.12 7.54
CA ILE A 164 9.89 -32.49 7.47
C ILE A 164 10.92 -33.43 6.85
N ASP A 165 11.55 -33.04 5.75
CA ASP A 165 12.53 -33.87 5.05
C ASP A 165 13.78 -34.09 5.92
N GLU A 166 14.25 -33.06 6.63
CA GLU A 166 15.35 -33.14 7.61
C GLU A 166 15.00 -34.11 8.75
N ALA A 167 13.85 -33.92 9.41
CA ALA A 167 13.41 -34.80 10.49
C ALA A 167 13.23 -36.26 10.03
N TRP A 168 12.79 -36.46 8.79
CA TRP A 168 12.64 -37.79 8.20
C TRP A 168 14.00 -38.45 7.95
N GLN A 169 14.98 -37.70 7.43
CA GLN A 169 16.35 -38.19 7.25
C GLN A 169 17.01 -38.54 8.59
N GLU A 170 16.85 -37.70 9.60
CA GLU A 170 17.35 -37.96 10.96
C GLU A 170 16.75 -39.23 11.55
N ALA A 171 15.41 -39.35 11.53
CA ALA A 171 14.72 -40.54 12.03
C ALA A 171 15.13 -41.81 11.28
N GLN A 172 15.34 -41.72 9.97
CA GLN A 172 15.84 -42.83 9.17
C GLN A 172 17.28 -43.21 9.55
N HIS A 173 18.14 -42.22 9.78
CA HIS A 173 19.51 -42.46 10.21
C HIS A 173 19.57 -43.12 11.59
N GLU A 174 18.80 -42.63 12.56
CA GLU A 174 18.69 -43.22 13.90
C GLU A 174 18.18 -44.67 13.83
N ARG A 175 17.15 -44.93 13.03
CA ARG A 175 16.64 -46.30 12.80
C ARG A 175 17.76 -47.20 12.29
N ASP A 176 18.50 -46.76 11.27
CA ASP A 176 19.54 -47.57 10.65
C ASP A 176 20.71 -47.84 11.60
N GLN A 177 21.08 -46.86 12.43
CA GLN A 177 22.06 -47.04 13.52
C GLN A 177 21.58 -48.07 14.55
N LEU A 178 20.35 -47.93 15.05
CA LEU A 178 19.78 -48.88 16.03
C LEU A 178 19.69 -50.30 15.46
N LEU A 179 19.34 -50.45 14.19
CA LEU A 179 19.32 -51.74 13.51
C LEU A 179 20.72 -52.33 13.35
N ALA A 180 21.72 -51.51 13.05
CA ALA A 180 23.11 -51.95 12.96
C ALA A 180 23.62 -52.44 14.33
N ASP A 181 23.37 -51.66 15.39
CA ASP A 181 23.74 -52.00 16.76
C ASP A 181 23.06 -53.29 17.24
N ALA A 182 21.75 -53.44 16.98
CA ALA A 182 21.00 -54.64 17.33
C ALA A 182 21.55 -55.87 16.60
N LYS A 183 21.88 -55.75 15.31
CA LYS A 183 22.52 -56.83 14.54
C LYS A 183 23.89 -57.20 15.09
N GLN A 184 24.70 -56.21 15.47
CA GLN A 184 26.02 -56.46 16.05
C GLN A 184 25.91 -57.19 17.40
N ARG A 185 24.99 -56.77 18.28
CA ARG A 185 24.71 -57.45 19.55
C ARG A 185 24.22 -58.88 19.34
N ALA A 186 23.30 -59.10 18.39
CA ALA A 186 22.81 -60.42 18.06
C ALA A 186 23.95 -61.35 17.59
N ARG A 187 24.81 -60.89 16.68
CA ARG A 187 25.99 -61.65 16.23
C ARG A 187 26.93 -61.98 17.37
N TYR A 188 27.18 -61.02 18.26
CA TYR A 188 28.04 -61.24 19.43
C TYR A 188 27.46 -62.32 20.36
N SER A 189 26.15 -62.26 20.64
CA SER A 189 25.45 -63.27 21.44
C SER A 189 25.47 -64.65 20.78
N ASP A 190 25.25 -64.73 19.46
CA ASP A 190 25.33 -65.98 18.70
C ASP A 190 26.74 -66.58 18.76
N GLU A 191 27.78 -65.76 18.64
CA GLU A 191 29.16 -66.19 18.77
C GLU A 191 29.48 -66.69 20.19
N GLN A 192 29.02 -65.98 21.23
CA GLN A 192 29.17 -66.44 22.61
C GLN A 192 28.45 -67.77 22.84
N ALA A 193 27.22 -67.93 22.35
CA ALA A 193 26.47 -69.17 22.45
C ALA A 193 27.18 -70.33 21.74
N ARG A 194 27.75 -70.09 20.54
CA ARG A 194 28.55 -71.09 19.82
C ARG A 194 29.80 -71.50 20.60
N ARG A 195 30.51 -70.56 21.22
CA ARG A 195 31.68 -70.85 22.05
C ARG A 195 31.29 -71.69 23.26
N ALA A 196 30.25 -71.28 24.00
CA ALA A 196 29.74 -72.03 25.15
C ALA A 196 29.29 -73.45 24.79
N LEU A 197 28.61 -73.63 23.64
CA LEU A 197 28.26 -74.94 23.11
C LEU A 197 29.49 -75.78 22.74
N GLY A 198 30.51 -75.15 22.13
CA GLY A 198 31.79 -75.79 21.84
C GLY A 198 32.49 -76.30 23.09
N GLU A 199 32.57 -75.46 24.13
CA GLU A 199 33.14 -75.82 25.43
C GLU A 199 32.33 -76.93 26.14
N ALA A 200 31.00 -76.84 26.12
CA ALA A 200 30.13 -77.87 26.70
C ALA A 200 30.30 -79.21 25.99
N ASN A 201 30.41 -79.20 24.65
CA ASN A 201 30.69 -80.40 23.87
C ASN A 201 32.06 -80.99 24.18
N GLN A 202 33.10 -80.16 24.34
CA GLN A 202 34.43 -80.62 24.76
C GLN A 202 34.39 -81.30 26.13
N ARG A 203 33.74 -80.67 27.13
CA ARG A 203 33.56 -81.29 28.46
C ARG A 203 32.81 -82.62 28.37
N ARG A 204 31.77 -82.69 27.55
CA ARG A 204 31.02 -83.94 27.32
C ARG A 204 31.92 -85.02 26.74
N ILE A 205 32.77 -84.70 25.76
CA ILE A 205 33.75 -85.64 25.19
C ILE A 205 34.70 -86.15 26.29
N MET A 206 35.28 -85.25 27.09
CA MET A 206 36.17 -85.63 28.19
C MET A 206 35.49 -86.59 29.19
N ILE A 207 34.27 -86.26 29.64
CA ILE A 207 33.51 -87.12 30.55
C ILE A 207 33.22 -88.49 29.91
N LEU A 208 32.85 -88.53 28.63
CA LEU A 208 32.61 -89.78 27.93
C LEU A 208 33.90 -90.62 27.81
N GLU A 209 35.04 -89.99 27.57
CA GLU A 209 36.35 -90.65 27.56
C GLU A 209 36.71 -91.24 28.93
N GLU A 210 36.51 -90.47 30.01
CA GLU A 210 36.69 -90.95 31.39
C GLU A 210 35.77 -92.13 31.71
N LEU A 211 34.48 -92.02 31.37
CA LEU A 211 33.50 -93.09 31.57
C LEU A 211 33.84 -94.35 30.75
N MET A 212 34.37 -94.20 29.53
CA MET A 212 34.88 -95.34 28.76
C MET A 212 36.09 -95.99 29.44
N GLY A 213 36.97 -95.21 30.07
CA GLY A 213 38.07 -95.72 30.90
C GLY A 213 37.53 -96.57 32.05
N VAL A 214 36.63 -96.01 32.85
CA VAL A 214 35.97 -96.70 33.97
C VAL A 214 35.24 -97.96 33.49
N ALA A 215 34.54 -97.91 32.37
CA ALA A 215 33.84 -99.07 31.81
C ALA A 215 34.82 -100.19 31.42
N ARG A 216 35.99 -99.87 30.85
CA ARG A 216 37.05 -100.87 30.56
C ARG A 216 37.62 -101.47 31.84
N ASP A 217 37.81 -100.65 32.87
CA ASP A 217 38.30 -101.13 34.17
C ASP A 217 37.28 -102.06 34.83
N LEU A 218 36.00 -101.68 34.84
CA LEU A 218 34.89 -102.52 35.32
C LEU A 218 34.74 -103.81 34.50
N GLN A 219 35.03 -103.81 33.20
CA GLN A 219 34.97 -105.01 32.37
C GLN A 219 36.00 -106.08 32.79
N ARG A 220 37.09 -105.68 33.45
CA ARG A 220 38.09 -106.60 34.04
C ARG A 220 37.67 -107.14 35.41
N VAL A 221 36.76 -106.46 36.10
CA VAL A 221 36.33 -106.80 37.47
C VAL A 221 35.70 -108.20 37.56
N PRO A 222 34.83 -108.67 36.64
CA PRO A 222 34.30 -110.03 36.70
C PRO A 222 35.40 -111.10 36.69
N ALA A 223 36.43 -110.94 35.84
CA ALA A 223 37.56 -111.86 35.81
C ALA A 223 38.39 -111.79 37.10
N ILE A 224 38.62 -110.58 37.64
CA ILE A 224 39.33 -110.38 38.92
C ILE A 224 38.54 -110.98 40.10
N LEU A 225 37.21 -110.81 40.11
CA LEU A 225 36.33 -111.40 41.12
C LEU A 225 36.25 -112.91 40.96
N GLU A 226 36.22 -113.45 39.74
CA GLU A 226 36.31 -114.90 39.49
C GLU A 226 37.64 -115.46 39.97
N THR A 227 38.78 -114.79 39.74
CA THR A 227 40.07 -115.21 40.32
C THR A 227 40.06 -115.15 41.84
N ALA A 228 39.54 -114.08 42.45
CA ALA A 228 39.46 -113.96 43.91
C ALA A 228 38.47 -114.97 44.52
N TYR A 229 37.39 -115.33 43.81
CA TYR A 229 36.43 -116.34 44.24
C TYR A 229 37.01 -117.74 44.09
N GLN A 230 37.80 -117.99 43.05
CA GLN A 230 38.57 -119.23 42.90
C GLN A 230 39.66 -119.36 43.97
N GLU A 231 40.38 -118.28 44.31
CA GLU A 231 41.32 -118.25 45.44
C GLU A 231 40.63 -118.47 46.80
N ARG A 232 39.39 -117.99 46.96
CA ARG A 232 38.60 -118.21 48.18
C ARG A 232 38.01 -119.63 48.27
N ASN A 233 37.57 -120.20 47.14
CA ASN A 233 37.05 -121.57 47.10
C ASN A 233 38.16 -122.63 47.04
N ASN A 234 39.39 -122.24 46.66
CA ASN A 234 40.61 -123.04 46.75
C ASN A 234 41.65 -122.27 47.58
N PRO A 235 41.54 -122.24 48.91
CA PRO A 235 42.56 -121.60 49.72
C PRO A 235 43.88 -122.39 49.61
N PRO A 236 45.02 -121.77 49.26
CA PRO A 236 46.29 -122.27 49.74
C PRO A 236 46.32 -121.99 51.25
N GLU A 237 46.48 -123.04 52.05
CA GLU A 237 46.64 -122.90 53.50
C GLU A 237 47.86 -122.04 53.81
N GLU A 238 47.68 -120.88 54.46
CA GLU A 238 48.50 -120.46 55.60
C GLU A 238 47.98 -119.17 56.27
N SER A 239 48.14 -119.16 57.59
CA SER A 239 47.65 -118.20 58.58
C SER A 239 48.16 -116.76 58.41
N VAL A 240 47.43 -115.78 58.98
CA VAL A 240 47.89 -114.94 60.13
C VAL A 240 46.82 -113.89 60.48
N VAL A 241 46.63 -113.75 61.80
CA VAL A 241 45.75 -112.84 62.56
C VAL A 241 46.30 -111.40 62.59
N VAL A 242 45.45 -110.36 62.41
CA VAL A 242 45.61 -109.04 63.08
C VAL A 242 44.25 -108.36 63.32
N GLN A 243 44.09 -107.86 64.54
CA GLN A 243 42.98 -107.07 65.11
C GLN A 243 43.14 -105.55 64.84
N LEU A 244 42.04 -104.78 64.94
CA LEU A 244 41.87 -103.57 65.79
C LEU A 244 41.04 -102.41 65.18
N ASP A 245 40.07 -102.00 66.01
CA ASP A 245 39.60 -100.64 66.33
C ASP A 245 38.70 -99.78 65.42
N GLN A 246 37.44 -99.70 65.86
CA GLN A 246 36.73 -98.54 66.45
C GLN A 246 36.98 -97.09 65.98
N LYS A 247 35.85 -96.35 65.97
CA LYS A 247 35.66 -94.88 66.20
C LYS A 247 35.94 -94.00 64.96
N SER A 248 35.12 -93.05 64.51
CA SER A 248 34.26 -92.05 65.20
C SER A 248 33.33 -91.41 64.14
N GLN A 249 32.03 -91.19 64.40
CA GLN A 249 31.44 -89.90 64.83
C GLN A 249 31.12 -88.89 63.68
N ALA A 250 29.82 -88.70 63.41
CA ALA A 250 29.24 -87.50 62.79
C ALA A 250 29.32 -86.30 63.76
N PRO A 251 29.23 -84.99 63.37
CA PRO A 251 28.07 -84.41 62.67
C PRO A 251 28.37 -83.24 61.69
N GLY A 252 27.35 -82.72 60.97
CA GLY A 252 27.37 -81.40 60.28
C GLY A 252 27.30 -80.22 61.30
N PRO A 253 26.83 -79.00 60.97
CA PRO A 253 26.37 -78.39 59.70
C PRO A 253 26.85 -76.89 59.52
N ALA A 254 26.06 -76.05 58.80
CA ALA A 254 26.05 -74.56 58.69
C ALA A 254 26.79 -73.96 57.46
N VAL A 255 26.13 -73.32 56.47
CA VAL A 255 25.34 -72.07 56.43
C VAL A 255 26.18 -70.80 56.66
N ALA A 256 26.40 -70.04 55.59
CA ALA A 256 26.59 -68.58 55.52
C ALA A 256 26.35 -68.17 54.05
N SER A 257 25.27 -67.45 53.75
CA SER A 257 25.25 -66.00 53.41
C SER A 257 25.90 -65.67 52.07
#